data_AF-A0A7C3KUS8-F1
#
_entry.id   AF-A0A7C3KUS8-F1
#
_cell.length_a   1.000
_cell.length_b   1.000
_cell.length_c   1.000
_cell.angle_alpha   90.00
_cell.angle_beta   90.00
_cell.angle_gamma   90.00
#
_symmetry.space_group_name_H-M   'P 1'
#
loop_
_entity.id
_entity.type
_entity.pdbx_description
1 polymer ?
#
loop_
_entity_poly.entity_id
_entity_poly.type
_entity_poly.pdbx_seq_one_letter_code
_entity_poly.pdbx_strand_id
1 'polypeptide(L)'
;MKQEKGFTLIELMIVVAIIAIIAAIAIPSLLNARKAGNESSAISSLRTLATTNNMYRTRYQTYTSSLANLSAAGYIDSILGSG
;
A
#
# COMPACT_ATOMS: atom_id res chain seq x y z
N MET A 1 27.31 -24.85 42.00
CA MET A 1 27.34 -25.14 40.55
C MET A 1 25.94 -24.87 40.00
N LYS A 2 25.79 -23.81 39.19
CA LYS A 2 24.50 -23.45 38.58
C LYS A 2 24.30 -24.41 37.40
N GLN A 3 23.25 -25.22 37.41
CA GLN A 3 22.96 -26.09 36.28
C GLN A 3 22.43 -25.22 35.14
N GLU A 4 23.25 -25.03 34.11
CA GLU A 4 22.80 -24.45 32.85
C GLU A 4 21.89 -25.48 32.17
N LYS A 5 20.59 -25.22 32.18
CA LYS A 5 19.63 -26.01 31.41
C LYS A 5 19.82 -25.65 29.93
N GLY A 6 20.43 -26.55 29.17
CA GLY A 6 20.52 -26.43 27.72
C GLY A 6 19.15 -26.57 27.06
N PHE A 7 18.93 -25.83 25.98
CA PHE A 7 17.73 -25.90 25.15
C PHE A 7 17.69 -27.23 24.38
N THR A 8 16.52 -27.88 24.32
CA THR A 8 16.40 -29.14 23.58
C THR A 8 16.16 -28.87 22.09
N LEU A 9 16.69 -29.73 21.22
CA LEU A 9 16.42 -29.65 19.78
C LEU A 9 14.92 -29.80 19.47
N ILE A 10 14.20 -30.60 20.28
CA ILE A 10 12.76 -30.82 20.07
C ILE A 10 11.92 -29.58 20.40
N GLU A 11 12.31 -28.80 21.42
CA GLU A 11 11.69 -27.50 21.69
C GLU A 11 11.86 -26.55 20.50
N LEU A 12 13.06 -26.51 19.88
CA LEU A 12 13.28 -25.69 18.69
C LEU A 12 12.40 -26.13 17.52
N MET A 13 12.33 -27.44 17.28
CA MET A 13 11.62 -28.00 16.14
C MET A 13 10.11 -27.70 16.19
N ILE A 14 9.48 -27.83 17.37
CA ILE A 14 8.06 -27.53 17.53
C ILE A 14 7.78 -26.04 17.29
N VAL A 15 8.66 -25.16 17.77
CA VAL A 15 8.53 -23.71 17.55
C VAL A 15 8.58 -23.37 16.07
N VAL A 16 9.55 -23.89 15.32
CA VAL A 16 9.66 -23.63 13.88
C VAL A 16 8.47 -24.23 13.12
N ALA A 17 7.97 -25.41 13.54
CA ALA A 17 6.79 -26.02 12.93
C ALA A 17 5.53 -25.14 13.09
N ILE A 18 5.29 -24.58 14.28
CA ILE A 18 4.16 -23.68 14.53
C ILE A 18 4.30 -22.39 13.71
N ILE A 19 5.51 -21.80 13.68
CA ILE A 19 5.78 -20.60 12.86
C ILE A 19 5.51 -20.88 11.37
N ALA A 20 5.91 -22.04 10.86
CA ALA A 20 5.68 -22.42 9.47
C ALA A 20 4.18 -22.53 9.13
N ILE A 21 3.37 -23.13 10.03
CA ILE A 21 1.92 -23.23 9.85
C ILE A 21 1.28 -21.84 9.82
N ILE A 22 1.64 -20.96 10.76
CA ILE A 22 1.13 -19.58 10.81
C ILE A 22 1.55 -18.81 9.56
N ALA A 23 2.82 -18.89 9.16
CA ALA A 23 3.35 -18.21 7.98
C ALA A 23 2.65 -18.65 6.69
N ALA A 24 2.35 -19.95 6.54
CA ALA A 24 1.67 -20.48 5.37
C ALA A 24 0.28 -19.84 5.15
N ILE A 25 -0.44 -19.48 6.22
CA ILE A 25 -1.75 -18.82 6.14
C ILE A 25 -1.61 -17.29 6.10
N ALA A 26 -0.69 -16.74 6.90
CA ALA A 26 -0.53 -15.31 7.07
C ALA A 26 0.06 -14.63 5.82
N ILE A 27 1.03 -15.25 5.14
CA ILE A 27 1.69 -14.68 3.96
C ILE A 27 0.70 -14.42 2.81
N PRO A 28 -0.09 -15.40 2.32
CA PRO A 28 -1.03 -15.15 1.24
C PRO A 28 -2.11 -14.13 1.63
N SER A 29 -2.59 -14.16 2.88
CA SER A 29 -3.54 -13.18 3.41
C SER A 29 -2.95 -11.76 3.38
N LEU A 30 -1.72 -11.59 3.85
CA LEU A 30 -1.00 -10.32 3.82
C LEU A 30 -0.78 -9.82 2.38
N LEU A 31 -0.39 -10.70 1.46
CA LEU A 31 -0.20 -10.33 0.05
C LEU A 31 -1.51 -9.84 -0.58
N ASN A 32 -2.64 -10.50 -0.29
CA ASN A 32 -3.95 -10.08 -0.77
C ASN A 32 -4.38 -8.75 -0.14
N ALA A 33 -4.17 -8.57 1.16
CA ALA A 33 -4.45 -7.31 1.85
C ALA A 33 -3.63 -6.14 1.27
N ARG A 34 -2.35 -6.36 0.95
CA ARG A 34 -1.51 -5.36 0.29
C ARG A 34 -2.00 -5.02 -1.11
N LYS A 35 -2.39 -6.02 -1.90
CA LYS A 35 -2.97 -5.80 -3.23
C LYS A 35 -4.26 -4.96 -3.14
N ALA A 36 -5.18 -5.34 -2.26
CA ALA A 36 -6.41 -4.60 -2.03
C ALA A 36 -6.14 -3.16 -1.54
N GLY A 37 -5.15 -2.96 -0.66
CA GLY A 37 -4.74 -1.64 -0.21
C GLY A 37 -4.17 -0.76 -1.33
N ASN A 38 -3.35 -1.33 -2.21
CA ASN A 38 -2.83 -0.64 -3.40
C ASN A 38 -3.95 -0.29 -4.38
N GLU A 39 -4.90 -1.21 -4.61
CA GLU A 39 -6.06 -0.97 -5.46
C GLU A 39 -6.94 0.14 -4.90
N SER A 40 -7.24 0.11 -3.60
CA SER A 40 -8.00 1.16 -2.91
C SER A 40 -7.30 2.53 -3.02
N SER A 41 -5.98 2.57 -2.85
CA SER A 41 -5.18 3.79 -3.00
C SER A 41 -5.24 4.31 -4.44
N ALA A 42 -5.09 3.44 -5.43
CA ALA A 42 -5.19 3.82 -6.85
C ALA A 42 -6.58 4.37 -7.19
N ILE A 43 -7.66 3.72 -6.73
CA ILE A 43 -9.03 4.19 -6.91
C ILE A 43 -9.22 5.57 -6.28
N SER A 44 -8.69 5.79 -5.07
CA SER A 44 -8.75 7.08 -4.39
C SER A 44 -8.03 8.17 -5.20
N SER A 45 -6.81 7.89 -5.66
CA SER A 45 -6.05 8.82 -6.50
C SER A 45 -6.81 9.17 -7.79
N LEU A 46 -7.35 8.17 -8.50
CA LEU A 46 -8.14 8.40 -9.72
C LEU A 46 -9.39 9.25 -9.47
N ARG A 47 -10.06 9.04 -8.33
CA ARG A 47 -11.23 9.85 -7.95
C ARG A 47 -10.83 11.31 -7.72
N THR A 48 -9.72 11.55 -7.00
CA THR A 48 -9.15 12.88 -6.82
C THR A 48 -8.81 13.53 -8.17
N LEU A 49 -8.19 12.79 -9.09
CA LEU A 49 -7.87 13.29 -10.44
C LEU A 49 -9.13 13.63 -11.25
N ALA A 50 -10.18 12.82 -11.18
CA ALA A 50 -11.43 13.11 -11.86
C ALA A 50 -12.10 14.40 -11.33
N THR A 51 -12.16 14.55 -10.01
CA THR A 51 -12.72 15.75 -9.37
C THR A 51 -11.91 17.00 -9.73
N THR A 52 -10.59 16.92 -9.62
CA THR A 52 -9.68 18.04 -9.90
C THR A 52 -9.66 18.44 -11.38
N ASN A 53 -9.74 17.47 -12.29
CA ASN A 53 -9.88 17.75 -13.72
C ASN A 53 -11.24 18.43 -14.05
N ASN A 54 -12.31 18.06 -13.34
CA ASN A 54 -13.58 18.77 -13.48
C ASN A 54 -13.50 20.21 -12.94
N MET A 55 -12.82 20.44 -11.81
CA MET A 55 -12.56 21.79 -11.29
C MET A 55 -11.75 22.63 -12.29
N TYR A 56 -10.71 22.04 -12.88
CA TYR A 56 -9.92 22.68 -13.92
C TYR A 56 -10.79 23.06 -15.13
N ARG A 57 -11.66 22.15 -15.59
CA ARG A 57 -12.60 22.44 -16.69
C ARG A 57 -13.55 23.59 -16.35
N THR A 58 -14.08 23.65 -15.14
CA THR A 58 -14.92 24.79 -14.73
C THR A 58 -14.17 26.13 -14.84
N ARG A 59 -12.87 26.13 -14.56
CA ARG A 59 -12.04 27.34 -14.59
C ARG A 59 -11.55 27.74 -15.99
N TYR A 60 -11.16 26.76 -16.81
CA TYR A 60 -10.48 26.96 -18.09
C TYR A 60 -11.30 26.53 -19.31
N GLN A 61 -12.54 26.09 -19.10
CA GLN A 61 -13.47 25.59 -20.13
C GLN A 61 -12.96 24.39 -20.96
N THR A 62 -11.85 23.79 -20.57
CA THR A 62 -11.24 22.63 -21.21
C THR A 62 -10.71 21.65 -20.17
N TYR A 63 -10.62 20.37 -20.52
CA TYR A 63 -9.93 19.39 -19.67
C TYR A 63 -8.41 19.53 -19.81
N THR A 64 -7.68 19.17 -18.76
CA THR A 64 -6.22 19.17 -18.85
C THR A 64 -5.74 18.04 -19.76
N SER A 65 -4.69 18.31 -20.54
CA SER A 65 -3.95 17.32 -21.34
C SER A 65 -2.79 16.67 -20.57
N SER A 66 -2.49 17.14 -19.35
CA SER A 66 -1.36 16.68 -18.54
C SER A 66 -1.61 16.83 -17.04
N LEU A 67 -1.07 15.89 -16.26
CA LEU A 67 -1.07 15.94 -14.80
C LEU A 67 -0.28 17.14 -14.26
N ALA A 68 0.78 17.53 -14.98
CA ALA A 68 1.62 18.67 -14.62
C ALA A 68 0.84 20.00 -14.60
N ASN A 69 -0.12 20.19 -15.52
CA ASN A 69 -0.96 21.38 -15.54
C ASN A 69 -1.92 21.42 -14.34
N LEU A 70 -2.35 20.25 -13.87
CA LEU A 70 -3.24 20.12 -12.71
C LEU A 70 -2.50 20.45 -11.41
N SER A 71 -1.22 20.03 -11.33
CA SER A 71 -0.30 20.39 -10.25
C SER A 71 0.07 21.87 -10.28
N ALA A 72 0.44 22.42 -11.44
CA ALA A 72 0.76 23.84 -11.62
C ALA A 72 -0.44 24.76 -11.30
N ALA A 73 -1.66 24.31 -11.55
CA ALA A 73 -2.89 25.01 -11.17
C ALA A 73 -3.26 24.85 -9.67
N GLY A 74 -2.47 24.11 -8.90
CA GLY A 74 -2.67 23.93 -7.46
C GLY A 74 -3.79 22.97 -7.08
N TYR A 75 -4.29 22.15 -8.01
CA TYR A 75 -5.41 21.24 -7.74
C TYR A 75 -4.97 19.88 -7.17
N ILE A 76 -3.71 19.50 -7.35
CA ILE A 76 -3.14 18.24 -6.83
C ILE A 76 -1.79 18.50 -6.18
N ASP A 77 -1.44 17.70 -5.18
CA ASP A 77 -0.13 17.74 -4.52
C ASP A 77 0.97 17.13 -5.42
N SER A 78 2.21 17.50 -5.15
CA SER A 78 3.44 17.03 -5.79
C SER A 78 3.56 15.51 -5.84
N ILE A 79 3.09 14.78 -4.80
CA ILE A 79 3.10 13.31 -4.77
C ILE A 79 2.21 12.72 -5.85
N LEU A 80 1.01 13.28 -6.06
CA LEU A 80 0.12 12.85 -7.15
C LEU A 80 0.55 13.42 -8.50
N GLY A 81 1.23 14.56 -8.51
CA GLY A 81 1.68 15.25 -9.72
C GLY A 81 2.92 14.64 -10.39
N SER A 82 3.78 13.95 -9.65
CA SER A 82 5.00 13.32 -10.18
C SER A 82 4.85 11.85 -10.55
N GLY A 83 3.74 11.21 -10.15
CA GLY A 83 3.57 9.76 -10.21
C GLY A 83 4.00 9.06 -8.93
#